data_AF-A0A355DU27-F1
#
_entry.id   AF-A0A355DU27-F1
#
_cell.length_a   1.000
_cell.length_b   1.000
_cell.length_c   1.000
_cell.angle_alpha   90.00
_cell.angle_beta   90.00
_cell.angle_gamma   90.00
#
_symmetry.space_group_name_H-M   'P 1'
#
loop_
_entity.id
_entity.type
_entity.pdbx_description
1 polymer ?
#
loop_
_entity_poly.entity_id
_entity_poly.type
_entity_poly.pdbx_seq_one_letter_code
_entity_poly.pdbx_strand_id
1 'polypeptide(L)'
;MELEEYEFTRRDNKLILHLSNDMRFVGIFLKVGGCMSVFGSFLTGWLDGDWAFSCLGIFTGIVSLVLGLRALDAATSFKDIAVHKGDDMKNLMKGFEQVKRLYRFELLGFITNIILSILILVGIFYFQ
;
A
#
# COMPACT_ATOMS: atom_id res chain seq x y z
N MET A 1 -8.79 15.99 -40.68
CA MET A 1 -8.25 16.03 -39.31
C MET A 1 -9.40 15.67 -38.41
N GLU A 2 -9.42 14.44 -37.92
CA GLU A 2 -10.27 14.13 -36.77
C GLU A 2 -9.75 15.01 -35.64
N LEU A 3 -10.59 15.90 -35.13
CA LEU A 3 -10.30 16.62 -33.91
C LEU A 3 -10.29 15.55 -32.84
N GLU A 4 -9.11 15.08 -32.43
CA GLU A 4 -8.98 14.14 -31.31
C GLU A 4 -9.72 14.75 -30.12
N GLU A 5 -10.93 14.25 -29.90
CA GLU A 5 -11.77 14.65 -28.79
C GLU A 5 -11.01 14.23 -27.55
N TYR A 6 -10.62 15.20 -26.72
CA TYR A 6 -9.81 14.96 -25.54
C TYR A 6 -10.42 13.82 -24.71
N GLU A 7 -9.62 12.77 -24.45
CA GLU A 7 -10.09 11.44 -24.03
C GLU A 7 -10.80 11.41 -22.66
N PHE A 8 -10.56 12.42 -21.82
CA PHE A 8 -11.18 12.56 -20.50
C PHE A 8 -11.97 13.86 -20.36
N THR A 9 -13.14 13.82 -19.74
CA THR A 9 -13.85 15.07 -19.43
C THR A 9 -13.17 15.80 -18.25
N ARG A 10 -13.48 17.09 -18.05
CA ARG A 10 -13.04 17.81 -16.83
C ARG A 10 -13.49 17.11 -15.54
N ARG A 11 -14.62 16.40 -15.58
CA ARG A 11 -15.15 15.62 -14.46
C ARG A 11 -14.25 14.43 -14.16
N ASP A 12 -13.78 13.72 -15.19
CA ASP A 12 -12.93 12.53 -15.04
C ASP A 12 -11.57 12.91 -14.47
N ASN A 13 -10.95 13.99 -14.97
CA ASN A 13 -9.68 14.48 -14.42
C ASN A 13 -9.79 14.86 -12.94
N LYS A 14 -10.93 15.45 -12.53
CA LYS A 14 -11.15 15.78 -11.11
C LYS A 14 -11.27 14.51 -10.25
N LEU A 15 -11.94 13.48 -10.76
CA LEU A 15 -12.07 12.20 -10.07
C LEU A 15 -10.72 11.49 -9.93
N ILE A 16 -9.93 11.44 -11.01
CA ILE A 16 -8.57 10.86 -11.01
C ILE A 16 -7.67 11.60 -10.03
N LEU A 17 -7.74 12.93 -9.99
CA LEU A 17 -6.95 13.74 -9.06
C LEU A 17 -7.36 13.51 -7.60
N HIS A 18 -8.66 13.35 -7.32
CA HIS A 18 -9.12 12.99 -5.98
C HIS A 18 -8.61 11.62 -5.54
N LEU A 19 -8.73 10.61 -6.42
CA LEU A 19 -8.18 9.27 -6.17
C LEU A 19 -6.68 9.33 -5.87
N SER A 20 -5.92 10.08 -6.67
CA SER A 20 -4.48 10.29 -6.45
C SER A 20 -4.20 10.87 -5.06
N ASN A 21 -4.97 11.88 -4.63
CA ASN A 21 -4.80 12.50 -3.31
C ASN A 21 -5.12 11.53 -2.16
N ASP A 22 -6.19 10.74 -2.28
CA ASP A 22 -6.57 9.75 -1.27
C ASP A 22 -5.49 8.66 -1.14
N MET A 23 -5.01 8.13 -2.27
CA MET A 23 -3.93 7.16 -2.28
C MET A 23 -2.63 7.73 -1.70
N ARG A 24 -2.33 9.01 -1.97
CA ARG A 24 -1.18 9.69 -1.41
C ARG A 24 -1.29 9.84 0.10
N PHE A 25 -2.47 10.20 0.60
CA PHE A 25 -2.74 10.29 2.04
C PHE A 25 -2.52 8.93 2.72
N VAL A 26 -3.12 7.86 2.18
CA VAL A 26 -2.95 6.49 2.68
C VAL A 26 -1.48 6.09 2.66
N GLY A 27 -0.77 6.38 1.57
CA GLY A 27 0.65 6.06 1.43
C GLY A 27 1.54 6.75 2.46
N ILE A 28 1.31 8.05 2.72
CA ILE A 28 2.01 8.80 3.76
C ILE A 28 1.67 8.25 5.15
N PHE A 29 0.39 8.02 5.44
CA PHE A 29 -0.07 7.51 6.72
C PHE A 29 0.57 6.15 7.05
N LEU A 30 0.54 5.21 6.09
CA LEU A 30 1.17 3.90 6.24
C LEU A 30 2.68 3.99 6.41
N LYS A 31 3.36 4.92 5.72
CA LYS A 31 4.79 5.13 5.90
C LYS A 31 5.13 5.63 7.31
N VAL A 32 4.41 6.65 7.79
CA VAL A 32 4.63 7.21 9.12
C VAL A 32 4.33 6.17 10.20
N GLY A 33 3.17 5.51 10.12
CA GLY A 33 2.79 4.44 11.04
C GLY A 33 3.77 3.26 11.01
N GLY A 34 4.23 2.85 9.82
CA GLY A 34 5.23 1.80 9.66
C GLY A 34 6.57 2.14 10.31
N CYS A 35 7.06 3.37 10.13
CA CYS A 35 8.27 3.86 10.81
C CYS A 35 8.10 3.86 12.33
N MET A 36 6.96 4.36 12.83
CA MET A 36 6.66 4.36 14.26
C MET A 36 6.59 2.93 14.84
N SER A 37 5.99 1.99 14.11
CA SER A 37 5.91 0.59 14.52
C SER A 37 7.29 -0.06 14.60
N VAL A 38 8.12 0.07 13.55
CA VAL A 38 9.48 -0.48 13.55
C VAL A 38 10.30 0.10 14.70
N PHE A 39 10.27 1.42 14.86
CA PHE A 39 11.05 2.10 15.90
C PHE A 39 10.56 1.75 17.31
N GLY A 40 9.25 1.79 17.54
CA GLY A 40 8.64 1.45 18.82
C GLY A 40 8.91 0.00 19.21
N SER A 41 8.71 -0.94 18.29
CA SER A 41 8.99 -2.36 18.55
C SER A 41 10.47 -2.64 18.76
N PHE A 42 11.37 -1.96 18.05
CA PHE A 42 12.80 -2.07 18.32
C PHE A 42 13.14 -1.59 19.74
N LEU A 43 12.58 -0.46 20.18
CA LEU A 43 12.76 0.05 21.53
C LEU A 43 12.23 -0.91 22.59
N THR A 44 11.03 -1.49 22.39
CA THR A 44 10.47 -2.50 23.31
C THR A 44 11.39 -3.72 23.44
N GLY A 45 11.89 -4.26 22.32
CA GLY A 45 12.80 -5.42 22.36
C GLY A 45 14.12 -5.10 23.05
N TRP A 46 14.62 -3.87 22.86
CA TRP A 46 15.83 -3.40 23.49
C TRP A 46 15.68 -3.17 25.01
N LEU A 47 14.57 -2.57 25.44
CA LEU A 47 14.35 -2.16 26.83
C LEU A 47 13.77 -3.28 27.70
N ASP A 48 12.76 -3.99 27.18
CA ASP A 48 12.00 -4.98 27.94
C ASP A 48 12.45 -6.42 27.65
N GLY A 49 13.31 -6.62 26.64
CA GLY A 49 13.84 -7.94 26.24
C GLY A 49 12.82 -8.85 25.53
N ASP A 50 11.59 -8.39 25.32
CA ASP A 50 10.54 -9.14 24.62
C ASP A 50 10.75 -9.10 23.10
N TRP A 51 11.70 -9.89 22.63
CA TRP A 51 12.00 -10.00 21.21
C TRP A 51 10.89 -10.69 20.41
N ALA A 52 10.04 -11.50 21.04
CA ALA A 52 8.95 -12.18 20.35
C ALA A 52 7.90 -11.15 19.88
N PHE A 53 7.42 -10.31 20.80
CA PHE A 53 6.50 -9.22 20.46
C PHE A 53 7.15 -8.18 19.52
N SER A 54 8.42 -7.87 19.76
CA SER A 54 9.16 -6.87 18.98
C SER A 54 9.37 -7.30 17.53
N CYS A 55 9.71 -8.57 17.27
CA CYS A 55 9.84 -9.08 15.91
C CYS A 55 8.52 -8.97 15.14
N LEU A 56 7.39 -9.27 15.77
CA LEU A 56 6.07 -9.14 15.15
C LEU A 56 5.75 -7.69 14.78
N GLY A 57 6.01 -6.74 15.68
CA GLY A 57 5.74 -5.33 15.41
C GLY A 57 6.69 -4.70 14.38
N ILE A 58 7.96 -5.13 14.34
CA ILE A 58 8.91 -4.77 13.27
C ILE A 58 8.41 -5.30 11.92
N PHE A 59 8.01 -6.58 11.86
CA PHE A 59 7.48 -7.18 10.63
C PHE A 59 6.23 -6.43 10.14
N THR A 60 5.25 -6.18 11.02
CA THR A 60 4.06 -5.39 10.69
C THR A 60 4.43 -4.00 10.16
N GLY A 61 5.39 -3.34 10.82
CA GLY A 61 5.88 -2.03 10.39
C GLY A 61 6.49 -2.06 8.98
N ILE A 62 7.33 -3.06 8.68
CA ILE A 62 7.92 -3.25 7.34
C ILE A 62 6.82 -3.47 6.29
N VAL A 63 5.82 -4.31 6.58
CA VAL A 63 4.68 -4.53 5.66
C VAL A 63 3.93 -3.23 5.40
N SER A 64 3.64 -2.44 6.43
CA SER A 64 3.02 -1.11 6.28
C SER A 64 3.87 -0.15 5.44
N LEU A 65 5.20 -0.15 5.61
CA LEU A 65 6.10 0.67 4.78
C LEU A 65 6.02 0.28 3.31
N VAL A 66 6.05 -1.02 2.99
CA VAL A 66 5.95 -1.51 1.61
C VAL A 66 4.60 -1.14 0.99
N LEU A 67 3.50 -1.34 1.72
CA LEU A 67 2.17 -0.93 1.26
C LEU A 67 2.09 0.57 1.02
N GLY A 68 2.64 1.37 1.94
CA GLY A 68 2.67 2.82 1.83
C GLY A 68 3.45 3.31 0.60
N LEU A 69 4.60 2.68 0.29
CA LEU A 69 5.36 2.97 -0.93
C LEU A 69 4.55 2.66 -2.19
N ARG A 70 3.89 1.51 -2.25
CA ARG A 70 3.08 1.12 -3.41
C ARG A 70 1.87 2.03 -3.62
N ALA A 71 1.23 2.48 -2.53
CA ALA A 71 0.15 3.46 -2.61
C ALA A 71 0.64 4.81 -3.18
N LEU A 72 1.85 5.25 -2.80
CA LEU A 72 2.47 6.46 -3.35
C LEU A 72 2.84 6.36 -4.83
N ASP A 73 3.35 5.20 -5.27
CA ASP A 73 3.68 4.95 -6.68
C ASP A 73 2.41 5.02 -7.56
N ALA A 74 1.31 4.44 -7.06
CA ALA A 74 0.02 4.51 -7.72
C ALA A 74 -0.55 5.94 -7.72
N ALA A 75 -0.49 6.63 -6.58
CA ALA A 75 -0.92 8.03 -6.47
C ALA A 75 -0.21 8.93 -7.50
N THR A 76 1.10 8.76 -7.66
CA THR A 76 1.91 9.53 -8.62
C THR A 76 1.47 9.23 -10.05
N SER A 77 1.26 7.95 -10.38
CA SER A 77 0.80 7.54 -11.71
C SER A 77 -0.57 8.16 -12.07
N PHE A 78 -1.51 8.21 -11.13
CA PHE A 78 -2.81 8.86 -11.36
C PHE A 78 -2.72 10.38 -11.45
N LYS A 79 -1.84 11.02 -10.66
CA LYS A 79 -1.59 12.45 -10.77
C LYS A 79 -1.11 12.83 -12.16
N ASP A 80 -0.22 12.01 -12.74
CA ASP A 80 0.39 12.30 -14.04
C ASP A 80 -0.64 12.27 -15.19
N ILE A 81 -1.68 11.43 -15.10
CA ILE A 81 -2.82 11.41 -16.05
C ILE A 81 -3.55 12.75 -16.05
N ALA A 82 -3.81 13.32 -14.88
CA ALA A 82 -4.57 14.57 -14.77
C ALA A 82 -3.77 15.81 -15.24
N VAL A 83 -2.44 15.71 -15.33
CA VAL A 83 -1.53 16.83 -15.59
C VAL A 83 -0.93 16.80 -17.00
N HIS A 84 -0.62 15.63 -17.56
CA HIS A 84 0.00 15.50 -18.88
C HIS A 84 -1.06 15.11 -19.92
N LYS A 85 -1.23 15.94 -20.96
CA LYS A 85 -2.19 15.69 -22.04
C LYS A 85 -1.52 15.03 -23.25
N GLY A 86 -2.18 14.03 -23.81
CA GLY A 86 -1.82 13.42 -25.11
C GLY A 86 -1.23 12.01 -25.03
N ASP A 87 -1.19 11.39 -23.85
CA ASP A 87 -0.75 9.99 -23.64
C ASP A 87 -1.60 9.34 -22.52
N ASP A 88 -2.86 9.79 -22.37
CA ASP A 88 -3.67 9.66 -21.15
C ASP A 88 -4.10 8.20 -20.89
N MET A 89 -4.55 7.45 -21.91
CA MET A 89 -4.84 6.01 -21.80
C MET A 89 -3.63 5.18 -21.36
N LYS A 90 -2.44 5.49 -21.86
CA LYS A 90 -1.20 4.79 -21.48
C LYS A 90 -0.83 5.07 -20.02
N ASN A 91 -1.02 6.31 -19.57
CA ASN A 91 -0.84 6.68 -18.17
C ASN A 91 -1.91 6.04 -17.26
N LEU A 92 -3.15 5.91 -17.74
CA LEU A 92 -4.22 5.19 -17.05
C LEU A 92 -3.89 3.72 -16.87
N MET A 93 -3.42 3.05 -17.93
CA MET A 93 -3.01 1.64 -17.86
C MET A 93 -1.83 1.44 -16.90
N LYS A 94 -0.85 2.35 -16.87
CA LYS A 94 0.23 2.34 -15.85
C LYS A 94 -0.33 2.48 -14.44
N GLY A 95 -1.28 3.40 -14.22
CA GLY A 95 -1.96 3.56 -12.93
C GLY A 95 -2.65 2.28 -12.48
N PHE A 96 -3.41 1.63 -13.37
CA PHE A 96 -4.03 0.34 -13.08
C PHE A 96 -3.02 -0.78 -12.82
N GLU A 97 -1.88 -0.79 -13.51
CA GLU A 97 -0.81 -1.73 -13.23
C GLU A 97 -0.26 -1.55 -11.80
N GLN A 98 -0.08 -0.30 -11.35
CA GLN A 98 0.31 -0.02 -9.97
C GLN A 98 -0.73 -0.51 -8.96
N VAL A 99 -2.01 -0.23 -9.21
CA VAL A 99 -3.12 -0.68 -8.35
C VAL A 99 -3.18 -2.20 -8.30
N LYS A 100 -3.03 -2.88 -9.44
CA LYS A 100 -2.95 -4.34 -9.51
C LYS A 100 -1.78 -4.87 -8.68
N ARG A 101 -0.61 -4.22 -8.71
CA ARG A 101 0.55 -4.60 -7.89
C ARG A 101 0.31 -4.40 -6.41
N LEU A 102 -0.37 -3.32 -6.02
CA LEU A 102 -0.78 -3.07 -4.63
C LEU A 102 -1.69 -4.19 -4.14
N TYR A 103 -2.79 -4.46 -4.84
CA TYR A 103 -3.74 -5.50 -4.44
C TYR A 103 -3.15 -6.91 -4.47
N ARG A 104 -2.24 -7.23 -5.40
CA ARG A 104 -1.56 -8.53 -5.39
C ARG A 104 -0.70 -8.72 -4.14
N PHE A 105 -0.07 -7.65 -3.67
CA PHE A 105 0.73 -7.70 -2.45
C PHE A 105 -0.17 -7.83 -1.21
N GLU A 106 -1.27 -7.07 -1.15
CA GLU A 106 -2.28 -7.20 -0.09
C GLU A 106 -2.87 -8.62 -0.03
N LEU A 107 -3.25 -9.17 -1.19
CA LEU A 107 -3.79 -10.52 -1.30
C LEU A 107 -2.79 -11.56 -0.76
N LEU A 108 -1.52 -11.45 -1.14
CA LEU A 108 -0.48 -12.33 -0.63
C LEU A 108 -0.34 -12.19 0.90
N GLY A 109 -0.34 -10.96 1.40
CA GLY A 109 -0.31 -10.66 2.83
C GLY A 109 -1.47 -11.31 3.59
N PHE A 110 -2.70 -11.21 3.08
CA PHE A 110 -3.87 -11.84 3.69
C PHE A 110 -3.78 -13.37 3.67
N ILE A 111 -3.36 -13.98 2.55
CA ILE A 111 -3.17 -15.43 2.47
C ILE A 111 -2.14 -15.89 3.51
N THR A 112 -0.98 -15.22 3.58
CA THR A 112 0.06 -15.55 4.56
C THR A 112 -0.43 -15.35 5.99
N ASN A 113 -1.17 -14.28 6.27
CA ASN A 113 -1.73 -14.01 7.60
C ASN A 113 -2.73 -15.09 8.04
N ILE A 114 -3.61 -15.55 7.14
CA ILE A 114 -4.55 -16.63 7.40
C ILE A 114 -3.81 -17.94 7.70
N ILE A 115 -2.81 -18.29 6.89
CA ILE A 115 -2.00 -19.50 7.10
C ILE A 115 -1.31 -19.46 8.47
N LEU A 116 -0.65 -18.35 8.81
CA LEU A 116 0.01 -18.18 10.10
C LEU A 116 -0.97 -18.28 11.27
N SER A 117 -2.14 -17.67 11.15
CA SER A 117 -3.18 -17.71 12.17
C SER A 117 -3.68 -19.14 12.42
N ILE A 118 -3.87 -19.93 11.36
CA ILE A 118 -4.23 -21.35 11.48
C ILE A 118 -3.12 -22.15 12.17
N LEU A 119 -1.85 -21.94 11.79
CA LEU A 119 -0.72 -22.65 12.41
C LEU A 119 -0.60 -22.34 13.91
N ILE A 120 -0.78 -21.07 14.30
CA ILE A 120 -0.77 -20.66 15.70
C ILE A 120 -1.91 -21.34 16.47
N LEU A 121 -3.13 -21.32 15.93
CA LEU A 121 -4.29 -21.97 16.56
C LEU A 121 -4.04 -23.47 16.75
N VAL A 122 -3.59 -24.17 15.71
CA VAL A 122 -3.24 -25.59 15.78
C VAL A 122 -2.17 -25.84 16.83
N GLY A 123 -1.11 -25.03 16.85
CA GLY A 123 -0.06 -25.12 17.86
C GLY A 123 -0.61 -25.01 19.28
N ILE A 124 -1.47 -24.02 19.54
CA ILE A 124 -2.09 -23.84 20.86
C ILE A 124 -2.90 -25.09 21.26
N PHE A 125 -3.72 -25.64 20.36
CA PHE A 125 -4.53 -26.83 20.65
C PHE A 125 -3.74 -28.13 20.86
N TYR A 126 -2.56 -28.26 20.25
CA TYR A 126 -1.73 -29.47 20.39
C TYR A 126 -0.79 -29.44 21.61
N PHE A 127 -0.42 -28.25 22.08
CA PHE A 127 0.54 -28.07 23.18
C PHE A 127 -0.10 -27.65 24.51
N GLN A 128 -1.43 -27.43 24.57
CA GLN A 128 -2.23 -27.34 25.79
C GLN A 128 -2.80 -28.71 26.18
#